data_AF-A0A523W7A7-F1
#
_entry.id   AF-A0A523W7A7-F1
#
_cell.length_a   1.000
_cell.length_b   1.000
_cell.length_c   1.000
_cell.angle_alpha   90.00
_cell.angle_beta   90.00
_cell.angle_gamma   90.00
#
_symmetry.space_group_name_H-M   'P 1'
#
loop_
_entity.id
_entity.type
_entity.pdbx_description
1 polymer ?
#
loop_
_entity_poly.entity_id
_entity_poly.type
_entity_poly.pdbx_seq_one_letter_code
_entity_poly.pdbx_strand_id
1 'polypeptide(L)'
;MILLLFIFTIDPRYHTLDEVAYELDSIANNFSSITLLDTIGYSTCDSLPIFALKISDNADVEEDEPEVLYIACHHAEEILGIEVCMYMINDLISKYHIDSTITYLVDNREIWFVPLLNPEGHSIVMELIDTTWRKNKRDNNNNGIFDLDYDGVDPNRNYDFYWSKGGSSDPSSEYYRGPAPFSDNEAMAIRDLCRAHDFVFCNTYHSARTGLGEVVYFPWRAGEYFSPDFYIIRGIADTLSKLIINDQGNGHYMALPGYGVDGRARNWLYGVKGIFSYCIEISTTCIQPGWMVDDICQRNLVGAYYLLERVSTGGITGCIYDSLTGEPLSAEVIINEHYDPNLPPRQSDSDFGRFLRILKAGVFNIEIHKSGYESKFYQNVEVGQNTLTELNVQLKRMGGTFIMENNDTAISINPNPVRGTVAIQLTNPLYFTSLKMYDIIGRLLKNFDTTTNEIVWHCTDELNRKISNGIYLLVGETNEQVLIIKKVVVLN
;
A
#
# COMPACT_ATOMS: atom_id res chain seq x y z
N MET A 1 -18.11 9.96 57.00
CA MET A 1 -18.16 9.27 55.69
C MET A 1 -17.18 10.01 54.80
N ILE A 2 -15.96 9.49 54.65
CA ILE A 2 -14.94 10.12 53.81
C ILE A 2 -15.24 9.66 52.39
N LEU A 3 -15.69 10.60 51.56
CA LEU A 3 -15.89 10.40 50.14
C LEU A 3 -14.50 10.38 49.50
N LEU A 4 -13.96 9.19 49.22
CA LEU A 4 -12.78 9.06 48.38
C LEU A 4 -13.19 9.43 46.95
N LEU A 5 -12.86 10.65 46.53
CA LEU A 5 -12.81 11.03 45.13
C LEU A 5 -11.66 10.24 44.50
N PHE A 6 -12.00 9.17 43.78
CA PHE A 6 -11.04 8.55 42.87
C PHE A 6 -10.80 9.54 41.73
N ILE A 7 -9.62 10.17 41.74
CA ILE A 7 -9.13 10.92 40.58
C ILE A 7 -8.78 9.87 39.53
N PHE A 8 -9.46 9.90 38.39
CA PHE A 8 -9.08 9.08 37.24
C PHE A 8 -7.71 9.58 36.74
N THR A 9 -6.76 8.68 36.61
CA THR A 9 -5.44 8.94 36.04
C THR A 9 -5.16 7.90 34.96
N ILE A 10 -4.48 8.30 33.89
CA ILE A 10 -3.93 7.35 32.93
C ILE A 10 -2.83 6.54 33.64
N ASP A 11 -2.80 5.22 33.41
CA ASP A 11 -1.76 4.36 33.99
C ASP A 11 -0.39 4.77 33.43
N PRO A 12 0.67 4.86 34.26
CA PRO A 12 2.00 5.28 33.80
C PRO A 12 2.67 4.37 32.76
N ARG A 13 2.07 3.21 32.44
CA ARG A 13 2.51 2.39 31.32
C ARG A 13 2.18 2.97 29.95
N TYR A 14 1.22 3.90 29.87
CA TYR A 14 0.90 4.56 28.61
C TYR A 14 1.82 5.76 28.39
N HIS A 15 2.62 5.69 27.33
CA HIS A 15 3.60 6.72 27.02
C HIS A 15 2.94 8.01 26.55
N THR A 16 3.40 9.13 27.10
CA THR A 16 3.21 10.45 26.51
C THR A 16 4.03 10.60 25.23
N LEU A 17 3.77 11.65 24.42
CA LEU A 17 4.61 11.96 23.25
C LEU A 17 6.08 12.13 23.63
N ASP A 18 6.36 12.82 24.74
CA ASP A 18 7.73 13.08 25.20
C ASP A 18 8.43 11.78 25.61
N GLU A 19 7.72 10.83 26.23
CA GLU A 19 8.27 9.53 26.60
C GLU A 19 8.52 8.65 25.37
N VAL A 20 7.60 8.63 24.39
CA VAL A 20 7.83 7.97 23.08
C VAL A 20 9.06 8.56 22.40
N ALA A 21 9.15 9.89 22.31
CA ALA A 21 10.27 10.56 21.65
C ALA A 21 11.60 10.26 22.34
N TYR A 22 11.63 10.33 23.68
CA TYR A 22 12.82 10.04 24.47
C TYR A 22 13.28 8.59 24.33
N GLU A 23 12.35 7.63 24.37
CA GLU A 23 12.69 6.23 24.24
C GLU A 23 13.18 5.88 22.83
N LEU A 24 12.51 6.37 21.78
CA LEU A 24 12.94 6.16 20.40
C LEU A 24 14.32 6.78 20.12
N ASP A 25 14.58 8.00 20.61
CA ASP A 25 15.90 8.63 20.48
C ASP A 25 16.98 7.85 21.25
N SER A 26 16.67 7.39 22.46
CA SER A 26 17.57 6.54 23.25
C SER A 26 17.87 5.22 22.53
N ILE A 27 16.87 4.58 21.92
CA ILE A 27 17.03 3.35 21.15
C ILE A 27 17.91 3.60 19.92
N ALA A 28 17.60 4.64 19.13
CA ALA A 28 18.36 5.01 17.94
C ALA A 28 19.83 5.31 18.26
N ASN A 29 20.10 5.97 19.38
CA ASN A 29 21.46 6.27 19.82
C ASN A 29 22.21 5.01 20.28
N ASN A 30 21.56 4.12 21.04
CA ASN A 30 22.21 2.93 21.62
C ASN A 30 22.32 1.76 20.64
N PHE A 31 21.45 1.68 19.62
CA PHE A 31 21.37 0.61 18.64
C PHE A 31 21.51 1.13 17.20
N SER A 32 22.28 2.22 17.01
CA SER A 32 22.42 2.94 15.73
C SER A 32 22.88 2.10 14.53
N SER A 33 23.53 0.94 14.75
CA SER A 33 23.88 0.04 13.65
C SER A 33 22.67 -0.67 13.06
N ILE A 34 21.59 -0.82 13.84
CA ILE A 34 20.40 -1.55 13.41
C ILE A 34 19.10 -0.73 13.45
N THR A 35 19.20 0.58 13.72
CA THR A 35 18.04 1.46 13.84
C THR A 35 18.27 2.78 13.12
N LEU A 36 17.20 3.29 12.49
CA LEU A 36 17.15 4.63 11.91
C LEU A 36 15.85 5.30 12.38
N LEU A 37 15.97 6.41 13.11
CA LEU A 37 14.85 7.23 13.55
C LEU A 37 14.68 8.42 12.61
N ASP A 38 13.49 8.56 12.04
CA ASP A 38 13.13 9.67 11.17
C ASP A 38 11.90 10.43 11.71
N THR A 39 11.80 11.71 11.36
CA THR A 39 10.60 12.53 11.55
C THR A 39 9.88 12.65 10.22
N ILE A 40 8.88 11.79 10.02
CA ILE A 40 8.15 11.66 8.74
C ILE A 40 7.12 12.77 8.50
N GLY A 41 6.94 13.67 9.48
CA GLY A 41 6.04 14.80 9.38
C GLY A 41 5.79 15.47 10.73
N TYR A 42 4.88 16.43 10.72
CA TYR A 42 4.42 17.15 11.90
C TYR A 42 2.89 17.25 11.91
N SER A 43 2.28 17.23 13.09
CA SER A 43 0.83 17.31 13.26
C SER A 43 0.23 18.59 12.66
N THR A 44 -1.06 18.54 12.34
CA THR A 44 -1.71 19.57 11.52
C THR A 44 -1.79 20.94 12.19
N CYS A 45 -2.13 20.98 13.48
CA CYS A 45 -2.36 22.23 14.22
C CYS A 45 -1.14 22.61 15.06
N ASP A 46 -0.69 21.68 15.91
CA ASP A 46 0.30 21.98 16.96
C ASP A 46 1.75 21.80 16.48
N SER A 47 1.95 21.32 15.25
CA SER A 47 3.28 21.05 14.66
C SER A 47 4.13 20.09 15.52
N LEU A 48 3.49 19.09 16.13
CA LEU A 48 4.18 18.06 16.92
C LEU A 48 4.79 17.00 16.01
N PRO A 49 6.01 16.52 16.26
CA PRO A 49 6.68 15.56 15.38
C PRO A 49 5.96 14.21 15.33
N ILE A 50 5.95 13.61 14.14
CA ILE A 50 5.50 12.24 13.90
C ILE A 50 6.73 11.40 13.57
N PHE A 51 7.05 10.45 14.43
CA PHE A 51 8.26 9.65 14.31
C PHE A 51 8.02 8.32 13.57
N ALA A 52 9.01 7.91 12.78
CA ALA A 52 9.12 6.55 12.27
C ALA A 52 10.46 5.95 12.67
N LEU A 53 10.47 4.71 13.16
CA LEU A 53 11.69 3.96 13.46
C LEU A 53 11.79 2.77 12.49
N LYS A 54 12.87 2.71 11.71
CA LYS A 54 13.28 1.53 10.93
C LYS A 54 14.21 0.67 11.79
N ILE A 55 14.01 -0.65 11.75
CA ILE A 55 14.92 -1.68 12.27
C ILE A 55 15.33 -2.61 11.13
N SER A 56 16.63 -2.73 10.88
CA SER A 56 17.27 -3.58 9.85
C SER A 56 18.76 -3.68 10.21
N ASP A 57 19.49 -4.73 9.81
CA ASP A 57 20.92 -4.87 10.10
C ASP A 57 21.81 -3.79 9.45
N ASN A 58 21.34 -3.15 8.37
CA ASN A 58 21.98 -1.99 7.75
C ASN A 58 21.01 -0.80 7.66
N ALA A 59 20.53 -0.33 8.81
CA ALA A 59 19.41 0.62 8.87
C ALA A 59 19.61 1.95 8.12
N ASP A 60 20.85 2.38 7.86
CA ASP A 60 21.19 3.60 7.11
C ASP A 60 21.36 3.40 5.60
N VAL A 61 21.21 2.16 5.12
CA VAL A 61 21.30 1.78 3.71
C VAL A 61 19.94 1.29 3.23
N GLU A 62 19.59 1.65 2.01
CA GLU A 62 18.47 1.05 1.30
C GLU A 62 18.96 -0.26 0.67
N GLU A 63 18.33 -1.38 1.02
CA GLU A 63 18.70 -2.71 0.54
C GLU A 63 17.52 -3.38 -0.17
N ASP A 64 17.81 -4.40 -0.98
CA ASP A 64 16.79 -5.17 -1.70
C ASP A 64 16.08 -6.16 -0.78
N GLU A 65 15.43 -5.62 0.25
CA GLU A 65 14.78 -6.35 1.33
C GLU A 65 13.31 -6.01 1.41
N PRO A 66 12.44 -6.99 1.71
CA PRO A 66 11.03 -6.71 1.80
C PRO A 66 10.69 -6.02 3.13
N GLU A 67 9.85 -4.99 3.02
CA GLU A 67 9.53 -4.10 4.14
C GLU A 67 8.17 -4.41 4.79
N VAL A 68 8.05 -4.20 6.10
CA VAL A 68 6.80 -4.32 6.86
C VAL A 68 6.58 -3.13 7.78
N LEU A 69 5.35 -2.59 7.77
CA LEU A 69 4.99 -1.38 8.51
C LEU A 69 3.99 -1.64 9.64
N TYR A 70 4.26 -1.13 10.84
CA TYR A 70 3.34 -1.09 11.97
C TYR A 70 3.01 0.35 12.32
N ILE A 71 1.72 0.70 12.40
CA ILE A 71 1.26 2.04 12.72
C ILE A 71 0.29 1.96 13.91
N ALA A 72 0.38 2.92 14.81
CA ALA A 72 -0.56 3.06 15.91
C ALA A 72 -1.03 4.50 16.11
N CYS A 73 -2.11 4.63 16.90
CA CYS A 73 -2.70 5.91 17.27
C CYS A 73 -3.12 6.78 16.07
N HIS A 74 -3.79 6.18 15.07
CA HIS A 74 -4.59 6.95 14.12
C HIS A 74 -5.70 7.72 14.83
N HIS A 75 -6.35 7.09 15.80
CA HIS A 75 -7.30 7.76 16.69
C HIS A 75 -6.64 7.98 18.05
N ALA A 76 -6.88 9.15 18.62
CA ALA A 76 -6.17 9.66 19.78
C ALA A 76 -6.46 8.87 21.08
N GLU A 77 -7.68 8.36 21.25
CA GLU A 77 -8.09 7.62 22.44
C GLU A 77 -7.56 6.18 22.47
N GLU A 78 -7.09 5.66 21.35
CA GLU A 78 -6.70 4.25 21.17
C GLU A 78 -5.21 4.04 21.50
N ILE A 79 -4.83 4.45 22.70
CA ILE A 79 -3.42 4.59 23.15
C ILE A 79 -2.68 3.27 23.33
N LEU A 80 -3.38 2.14 23.53
CA LEU A 80 -2.73 0.84 23.70
C LEU A 80 -1.97 0.36 22.45
N GLY A 81 -2.34 0.82 21.25
CA GLY A 81 -1.57 0.50 20.04
C GLY A 81 -0.14 1.03 20.08
N ILE A 82 0.07 2.19 20.75
CA ILE A 82 1.39 2.79 20.94
C ILE A 82 2.28 1.80 21.69
N GLU A 83 1.75 1.25 22.78
CA GLU A 83 2.46 0.29 23.63
C GLU A 83 2.79 -1.01 22.91
N VAL A 84 1.91 -1.50 22.04
CA VAL A 84 2.20 -2.68 21.22
C VAL A 84 3.41 -2.42 20.30
N CYS A 85 3.48 -1.25 19.67
CA CYS A 85 4.63 -0.87 18.86
C CYS A 85 5.91 -0.74 19.71
N MET A 86 5.86 -0.01 20.83
CA MET A 86 7.02 0.18 21.71
C MET A 86 7.52 -1.15 22.30
N TYR A 87 6.61 -2.05 22.68
CA TYR A 87 6.95 -3.39 23.16
C TYR A 87 7.64 -4.22 22.08
N MET A 88 7.14 -4.18 20.84
CA MET A 88 7.74 -4.91 19.72
C MET A 88 9.14 -4.39 19.36
N ILE A 89 9.32 -3.07 19.34
CA ILE A 89 10.63 -2.44 19.14
C ILE A 89 11.64 -2.96 20.18
N ASN A 90 11.27 -2.90 21.47
CA ASN A 90 12.11 -3.39 22.55
C ASN A 90 12.41 -4.89 22.45
N ASP A 91 11.44 -5.70 22.04
CA ASP A 91 11.61 -7.15 21.86
C ASP A 91 12.63 -7.46 20.76
N LEU A 92 12.53 -6.79 19.61
CA LEU A 92 13.44 -6.95 18.48
C LEU A 92 14.87 -6.56 18.87
N ILE A 93 15.09 -5.36 19.41
CA ILE A 93 16.45 -4.87 19.71
C ILE A 93 17.10 -5.65 20.86
N SER A 94 16.34 -6.03 21.88
CA SER A 94 16.91 -6.70 23.07
C SER A 94 17.27 -8.16 22.80
N LYS A 95 16.71 -8.76 21.74
CA LYS A 95 16.95 -10.16 21.36
C LYS A 95 17.72 -10.33 20.06
N TYR A 96 18.06 -9.24 19.36
CA TYR A 96 18.95 -9.29 18.21
C TYR A 96 20.31 -9.90 18.61
N HIS A 97 20.80 -10.85 17.80
CA HIS A 97 21.94 -11.74 18.07
C HIS A 97 21.79 -12.70 19.27
N ILE A 98 20.64 -12.75 19.94
CA ILE A 98 20.34 -13.69 21.02
C ILE A 98 19.34 -14.75 20.55
N ASP A 99 18.25 -14.32 19.92
CA ASP A 99 17.26 -15.18 19.31
C ASP A 99 17.53 -15.28 17.80
N SER A 100 17.70 -16.50 17.28
CA SER A 100 18.05 -16.73 15.87
C SER A 100 16.95 -16.32 14.90
N THR A 101 15.68 -16.40 15.31
CA THR A 101 14.54 -15.99 14.48
C THR A 101 14.53 -14.48 14.38
N ILE A 102 14.64 -13.76 15.50
CA ILE A 102 14.69 -12.29 15.50
C ILE A 102 15.91 -11.79 14.73
N THR A 103 17.07 -12.42 14.92
CA THR A 103 18.28 -12.09 14.16
C THR A 103 18.04 -12.23 12.67
N TYR A 104 17.48 -13.37 12.22
CA TYR A 104 17.13 -13.56 10.82
C TYR A 104 16.15 -12.51 10.28
N LEU A 105 15.15 -12.12 11.07
CA LEU A 105 14.18 -11.12 10.66
C LEU A 105 14.81 -9.74 10.49
N VAL A 106 15.67 -9.31 11.41
CA VAL A 106 16.38 -8.01 11.32
C VAL A 106 17.43 -8.02 10.21
N ASP A 107 18.12 -9.15 9.98
CA ASP A 107 19.15 -9.30 8.94
C ASP A 107 18.60 -9.44 7.51
N ASN A 108 17.28 -9.49 7.32
CA ASN A 108 16.69 -9.79 6.01
C ASN A 108 15.43 -8.96 5.71
N ARG A 109 15.09 -7.97 6.55
CA ARG A 109 13.88 -7.16 6.43
C ARG A 109 14.15 -5.74 6.90
N GLU A 110 13.40 -4.82 6.31
CA GLU A 110 13.15 -3.53 6.93
C GLU A 110 11.84 -3.56 7.73
N ILE A 111 11.95 -3.31 9.03
CA ILE A 111 10.81 -3.31 9.95
C ILE A 111 10.57 -1.88 10.40
N TRP A 112 9.45 -1.30 9.95
CA TRP A 112 9.11 0.09 10.18
C TRP A 112 7.99 0.24 11.22
N PHE A 113 8.16 1.21 12.11
CA PHE A 113 7.19 1.54 13.16
C PHE A 113 6.83 3.01 13.13
N VAL A 114 5.54 3.34 13.21
CA VAL A 114 5.00 4.68 13.50
C VAL A 114 4.14 4.56 14.76
N PRO A 115 4.74 4.62 15.97
CA PRO A 115 4.02 4.32 17.21
C PRO A 115 2.92 5.32 17.54
N LEU A 116 3.09 6.60 17.17
CA LEU A 116 2.16 7.68 17.52
C LEU A 116 1.90 8.57 16.31
N LEU A 117 0.85 8.26 15.53
CA LEU A 117 0.52 9.01 14.32
C LEU A 117 -0.22 10.34 14.59
N ASN A 118 -1.09 10.38 15.61
CA ASN A 118 -1.90 11.54 15.97
C ASN A 118 -1.45 12.15 17.31
N PRO A 119 -0.23 12.75 17.39
CA PRO A 119 0.33 13.22 18.65
C PRO A 119 -0.48 14.38 19.27
N GLU A 120 -1.07 15.24 18.45
CA GLU A 120 -1.86 16.38 18.93
C GLU A 120 -3.21 15.95 19.49
N GLY A 121 -3.90 15.01 18.85
CA GLY A 121 -5.11 14.42 19.44
C GLY A 121 -4.78 13.62 20.70
N HIS A 122 -3.68 12.86 20.70
CA HIS A 122 -3.22 12.09 21.84
C HIS A 122 -2.98 12.97 23.09
N SER A 123 -2.45 14.18 22.92
CA SER A 123 -2.27 15.13 24.02
C SER A 123 -3.58 15.44 24.77
N ILE A 124 -4.72 15.54 24.07
CA ILE A 124 -6.05 15.78 24.67
C ILE A 124 -6.43 14.65 25.63
N VAL A 125 -6.10 13.41 25.27
CA VAL A 125 -6.39 12.21 26.07
C VAL A 125 -5.46 12.15 27.29
N MET A 126 -4.16 12.37 27.08
CA MET A 126 -3.16 12.30 28.15
C MET A 126 -3.27 13.43 29.16
N GLU A 127 -3.73 14.62 28.74
CA GLU A 127 -4.01 15.76 29.62
C GLU A 127 -5.37 15.66 30.33
N LEU A 128 -6.13 14.56 30.09
CA LEU A 128 -7.46 14.32 30.65
C LEU A 128 -8.49 15.41 30.29
N ILE A 129 -8.31 16.09 29.15
CA ILE A 129 -9.27 17.06 28.61
C ILE A 129 -10.52 16.32 28.12
N ASP A 130 -10.32 15.29 27.29
CA ASP A 130 -11.35 14.33 26.89
C ASP A 130 -10.68 12.98 26.59
N THR A 131 -10.90 12.00 27.47
CA THR A 131 -10.30 10.66 27.34
C THR A 131 -10.94 9.79 26.25
N THR A 132 -11.97 10.32 25.59
CA THR A 132 -12.64 9.68 24.46
C THR A 132 -12.38 10.40 23.14
N TRP A 133 -11.48 11.41 23.15
CA TRP A 133 -11.15 12.21 21.98
C TRP A 133 -10.55 11.36 20.86
N ARG A 134 -11.15 11.46 19.67
CA ARG A 134 -10.81 10.62 18.52
C ARG A 134 -9.94 11.27 17.46
N LYS A 135 -10.21 12.54 17.21
CA LYS A 135 -9.72 13.29 16.06
C LYS A 135 -8.33 13.88 16.35
N ASN A 136 -7.72 14.51 15.35
CA ASN A 136 -6.61 15.45 15.59
C ASN A 136 -7.14 16.80 16.13
N LYS A 137 -6.33 17.85 16.13
CA LYS A 137 -6.70 19.18 16.68
C LYS A 137 -6.94 20.26 15.62
N ARG A 138 -7.12 19.88 14.35
CA ARG A 138 -7.38 20.82 13.25
C ARG A 138 -8.45 21.86 13.61
N ASP A 139 -8.09 23.15 13.55
CA ASP A 139 -9.07 24.24 13.61
C ASP A 139 -9.91 24.26 12.31
N ASN A 140 -11.17 23.84 12.43
CA ASN A 140 -12.07 23.67 11.29
C ASN A 140 -12.72 24.99 10.86
N ASN A 141 -12.84 25.98 11.75
CA ASN A 141 -13.51 27.25 11.49
C ASN A 141 -12.52 28.43 11.34
N ASN A 142 -11.22 28.20 11.55
CA ASN A 142 -10.12 29.17 11.54
C ASN A 142 -10.30 30.32 12.54
N ASN A 143 -10.89 30.05 13.72
CA ASN A 143 -11.07 31.05 14.77
C ASN A 143 -9.87 31.14 15.74
N GLY A 144 -8.90 30.23 15.65
CA GLY A 144 -7.72 30.15 16.50
C GLY A 144 -7.98 29.61 17.91
N ILE A 145 -9.12 28.97 18.15
CA ILE A 145 -9.57 28.40 19.43
C ILE A 145 -9.95 26.95 19.19
N PHE A 146 -9.39 26.03 19.99
CA PHE A 146 -9.73 24.61 19.87
C PHE A 146 -11.10 24.32 20.50
N ASP A 147 -12.08 24.02 19.66
CA ASP A 147 -13.47 23.72 20.01
C ASP A 147 -13.73 22.20 19.98
N LEU A 148 -13.82 21.53 21.14
CA LEU A 148 -14.02 20.07 21.22
C LEU A 148 -15.24 19.56 20.42
N ASP A 149 -16.30 20.36 20.30
CA ASP A 149 -17.53 19.96 19.60
C ASP A 149 -17.51 20.21 18.09
N TYR A 150 -16.45 20.83 17.54
CA TYR A 150 -16.38 21.22 16.14
C TYR A 150 -15.04 20.92 15.46
N ASP A 151 -13.93 21.06 16.17
CA ASP A 151 -12.59 20.95 15.63
C ASP A 151 -12.07 19.51 15.57
N GLY A 152 -11.03 19.33 14.76
CA GLY A 152 -10.39 18.05 14.49
C GLY A 152 -10.98 17.33 13.28
N VAL A 153 -10.15 16.49 12.69
CA VAL A 153 -10.44 15.53 11.62
C VAL A 153 -10.09 14.12 12.10
N ASP A 154 -10.88 13.12 11.73
CA ASP A 154 -10.56 11.71 11.94
C ASP A 154 -9.47 11.29 10.93
N PRO A 155 -8.21 11.03 11.34
CA PRO A 155 -7.12 10.72 10.42
C PRO A 155 -7.40 9.45 9.60
N ASN A 156 -8.14 8.49 10.17
CA ASN A 156 -8.54 7.26 9.49
C ASN A 156 -9.80 7.43 8.63
N ARG A 157 -10.17 8.66 8.27
CA ARG A 157 -11.16 8.96 7.22
C ARG A 157 -10.59 9.89 6.15
N ASN A 158 -9.33 10.31 6.29
CA ASN A 158 -8.73 11.37 5.49
C ASN A 158 -7.95 10.86 4.25
N TYR A 159 -7.99 9.57 3.94
CA TYR A 159 -7.26 9.01 2.79
C TYR A 159 -8.07 9.12 1.47
N ASP A 160 -7.39 9.26 0.33
CA ASP A 160 -8.02 9.56 -0.98
C ASP A 160 -8.78 8.40 -1.64
N PHE A 161 -8.70 7.18 -1.11
CA PHE A 161 -9.34 6.01 -1.70
C PHE A 161 -10.85 6.00 -1.45
N TYR A 162 -11.65 6.36 -2.46
CA TYR A 162 -13.11 6.55 -2.31
C TYR A 162 -13.49 7.44 -1.11
N TRP A 163 -12.69 8.47 -0.84
CA TRP A 163 -12.83 9.37 0.31
C TRP A 163 -14.27 9.87 0.55
N SER A 164 -14.97 10.26 -0.50
CA SER A 164 -16.35 10.75 -0.42
C SER A 164 -17.39 9.70 0.00
N LYS A 165 -17.03 8.41 0.05
CA LYS A 165 -17.89 7.30 0.51
C LYS A 165 -17.71 6.95 1.99
N GLY A 166 -16.68 7.49 2.65
CA GLY A 166 -16.40 7.25 4.07
C GLY A 166 -16.60 8.46 4.96
N GLY A 167 -16.82 8.21 6.24
CA GLY A 167 -16.88 9.25 7.28
C GLY A 167 -18.04 10.24 7.10
N SER A 168 -18.03 11.28 7.92
CA SER A 168 -18.99 12.38 7.86
C SER A 168 -18.39 13.59 7.14
N SER A 169 -19.23 14.42 6.51
CA SER A 169 -18.85 15.76 6.03
C SER A 169 -19.20 16.87 7.04
N ASP A 170 -19.78 16.53 8.19
CA ASP A 170 -20.07 17.45 9.29
C ASP A 170 -18.85 17.53 10.24
N PRO A 171 -18.22 18.70 10.40
CA PRO A 171 -17.08 18.90 11.32
C PRO A 171 -17.36 18.45 12.76
N SER A 172 -18.61 18.58 13.20
CA SER A 172 -19.06 18.21 14.56
C SER A 172 -19.11 16.69 14.78
N SER A 173 -18.90 15.89 13.73
CA SER A 173 -18.87 14.44 13.83
C SER A 173 -17.50 13.93 14.27
N GLU A 174 -17.48 12.95 15.17
CA GLU A 174 -16.25 12.21 15.52
C GLU A 174 -15.65 11.44 14.33
N TYR A 175 -16.45 11.22 13.27
CA TYR A 175 -16.01 10.60 12.02
C TYR A 175 -15.80 11.62 10.90
N TYR A 176 -15.63 12.90 11.21
CA TYR A 176 -15.42 13.94 10.21
C TYR A 176 -14.19 13.63 9.36
N ARG A 177 -14.39 13.50 8.05
CA ARG A 177 -13.37 13.04 7.10
C ARG A 177 -12.37 14.12 6.66
N GLY A 178 -12.57 15.35 7.12
CA GLY A 178 -11.86 16.54 6.66
C GLY A 178 -12.54 17.25 5.48
N PRO A 179 -12.02 18.42 5.09
CA PRO A 179 -12.52 19.19 3.95
C PRO A 179 -12.12 18.63 2.58
N ALA A 180 -11.05 17.84 2.50
CA ALA A 180 -10.54 17.21 1.30
C ALA A 180 -9.74 15.94 1.68
N PRO A 181 -9.51 14.99 0.76
CA PRO A 181 -8.57 13.91 1.03
C PRO A 181 -7.16 14.48 1.28
N PHE A 182 -6.46 13.91 2.25
CA PHE A 182 -5.14 14.36 2.70
C PHE A 182 -5.10 15.84 3.06
N SER A 183 -6.18 16.35 3.67
CA SER A 183 -6.22 17.72 4.20
C SER A 183 -5.38 17.92 5.46
N ASP A 184 -5.01 16.82 6.11
CA ASP A 184 -4.38 16.79 7.43
C ASP A 184 -3.05 16.04 7.35
N ASN A 185 -2.05 16.59 8.03
CA ASN A 185 -0.65 16.18 7.92
C ASN A 185 -0.40 14.75 8.41
N GLU A 186 -1.20 14.27 9.38
CA GLU A 186 -1.08 12.91 9.90
C GLU A 186 -1.32 11.88 8.77
N ALA A 187 -2.38 12.05 7.98
CA ALA A 187 -2.64 11.17 6.84
C ALA A 187 -1.60 11.36 5.72
N MET A 188 -1.07 12.58 5.54
CA MET A 188 -0.01 12.85 4.57
C MET A 188 1.32 12.19 4.94
N ALA A 189 1.67 12.13 6.22
CA ALA A 189 2.89 11.46 6.69
C ALA A 189 2.90 9.98 6.27
N ILE A 190 1.80 9.25 6.48
CA ILE A 190 1.68 7.86 6.02
C ILE A 190 1.67 7.75 4.50
N ARG A 191 1.00 8.69 3.81
CA ARG A 191 0.98 8.72 2.34
C ARG A 191 2.39 8.82 1.77
N ASP A 192 3.20 9.72 2.32
CA ASP A 192 4.53 10.01 1.80
C ASP A 192 5.52 8.92 2.20
N LEU A 193 5.43 8.37 3.42
CA LEU A 193 6.18 7.16 3.82
C LEU A 193 5.89 5.99 2.87
N CYS A 194 4.62 5.66 2.63
CA CYS A 194 4.25 4.58 1.70
C CYS A 194 4.49 4.93 0.22
N ARG A 195 4.89 6.15 -0.14
CA ARG A 195 5.34 6.50 -1.50
C ARG A 195 6.84 6.33 -1.67
N ALA A 196 7.60 6.51 -0.60
CA ALA A 196 9.03 6.29 -0.57
C ALA A 196 9.39 4.80 -0.46
N HIS A 197 8.50 4.00 0.12
CA HIS A 197 8.74 2.59 0.43
C HIS A 197 7.70 1.65 -0.19
N ASP A 198 8.09 0.41 -0.44
CA ASP A 198 7.27 -0.63 -1.07
C ASP A 198 6.92 -1.78 -0.10
N PHE A 199 6.26 -1.38 1.00
CA PHE A 199 5.78 -2.31 2.04
C PHE A 199 4.96 -3.49 1.50
N VAL A 200 5.26 -4.68 2.00
CA VAL A 200 4.52 -5.91 1.69
C VAL A 200 3.26 -5.99 2.55
N PHE A 201 3.44 -5.79 3.85
CA PHE A 201 2.38 -5.80 4.85
C PHE A 201 2.36 -4.50 5.63
N CYS A 202 1.15 -4.10 6.03
CA CYS A 202 0.99 -3.05 7.03
C CYS A 202 -0.02 -3.49 8.09
N ASN A 203 0.30 -3.26 9.35
CA ASN A 203 -0.65 -3.41 10.44
C ASN A 203 -0.93 -2.06 11.10
N THR A 204 -2.21 -1.74 11.28
CA THR A 204 -2.69 -0.56 11.98
C THR A 204 -3.35 -0.99 13.28
N TYR A 205 -2.79 -0.59 14.42
CA TYR A 205 -3.36 -0.89 15.73
C TYR A 205 -4.40 0.15 16.12
N HIS A 206 -5.57 -0.37 16.49
CA HIS A 206 -6.75 0.36 16.92
C HIS A 206 -7.32 -0.28 18.19
N SER A 207 -8.27 0.38 18.83
CA SER A 207 -9.03 -0.17 19.95
C SER A 207 -10.51 0.16 19.81
N ALA A 208 -11.39 -0.81 20.10
CA ALA A 208 -12.80 -0.62 19.85
C ALA A 208 -13.44 0.30 20.92
N ARG A 209 -13.68 1.57 20.56
CA ARG A 209 -14.61 2.45 21.29
C ARG A 209 -16.05 2.05 21.03
N THR A 210 -16.35 1.78 19.77
CA THR A 210 -17.64 1.33 19.26
C THR A 210 -17.40 0.17 18.29
N GLY A 211 -18.32 -0.79 18.25
CA GLY A 211 -18.15 -1.99 17.41
C GLY A 211 -17.52 -3.14 18.17
N LEU A 212 -16.71 -3.94 17.47
CA LEU A 212 -16.12 -5.17 18.00
C LEU A 212 -14.63 -4.97 18.25
N GLY A 213 -14.19 -5.21 19.48
CA GLY A 213 -12.78 -5.43 19.80
C GLY A 213 -12.35 -6.86 19.52
N GLU A 214 -11.05 -7.13 19.63
CA GLU A 214 -10.45 -8.45 19.43
C GLU A 214 -10.67 -8.97 17.99
N VAL A 215 -10.55 -8.05 17.02
CA VAL A 215 -10.84 -8.30 15.60
C VAL A 215 -9.70 -7.83 14.71
N VAL A 216 -9.33 -8.66 13.74
CA VAL A 216 -8.45 -8.32 12.62
C VAL A 216 -9.32 -7.99 11.40
N TYR A 217 -9.44 -6.70 11.10
CA TYR A 217 -10.10 -6.22 9.89
C TYR A 217 -9.16 -6.18 8.69
N PHE A 218 -9.65 -6.64 7.53
CA PHE A 218 -8.87 -6.64 6.29
C PHE A 218 -9.66 -6.09 5.07
N PRO A 219 -8.99 -5.52 4.05
CA PRO A 219 -9.65 -4.98 2.85
C PRO A 219 -10.15 -6.09 1.93
N TRP A 220 -11.21 -5.89 1.17
CA TRP A 220 -12.48 -5.30 1.60
C TRP A 220 -13.58 -6.18 1.02
N ARG A 221 -14.79 -6.03 1.54
CA ARG A 221 -16.00 -6.61 0.95
C ARG A 221 -17.07 -5.53 0.83
N ALA A 222 -17.45 -5.17 -0.39
CA ALA A 222 -18.51 -4.22 -0.69
C ALA A 222 -19.69 -4.96 -1.35
N GLY A 223 -20.61 -5.50 -0.53
CA GLY A 223 -21.70 -6.34 -1.01
C GLY A 223 -21.18 -7.67 -1.59
N GLU A 224 -21.39 -7.85 -2.90
CA GLU A 224 -20.87 -8.99 -3.67
C GLU A 224 -19.49 -8.74 -4.31
N TYR A 225 -18.95 -7.52 -4.18
CA TYR A 225 -17.64 -7.15 -4.69
C TYR A 225 -16.56 -7.32 -3.62
N PHE A 226 -15.48 -8.01 -3.99
CA PHE A 226 -14.33 -8.29 -3.12
C PHE A 226 -13.09 -7.61 -3.67
N SER A 227 -12.10 -7.35 -2.81
CA SER A 227 -10.75 -7.01 -3.27
C SER A 227 -10.17 -8.12 -4.16
N PRO A 228 -9.30 -7.81 -5.14
CA PRO A 228 -8.75 -8.85 -6.02
C PRO A 228 -8.01 -9.97 -5.30
N ASP A 229 -7.29 -9.64 -4.21
CA ASP A 229 -6.53 -10.59 -3.39
C ASP A 229 -7.32 -11.07 -2.15
N PHE A 230 -8.64 -10.88 -2.12
CA PHE A 230 -9.48 -11.06 -0.92
C PHE A 230 -9.24 -12.38 -0.19
N TYR A 231 -9.21 -13.50 -0.91
CA TYR A 231 -9.05 -14.81 -0.28
C TYR A 231 -7.63 -15.07 0.24
N ILE A 232 -6.63 -14.39 -0.32
CA ILE A 232 -5.24 -14.45 0.14
C ILE A 232 -5.13 -13.65 1.43
N ILE A 233 -5.54 -12.39 1.39
CA ILE A 233 -5.54 -11.47 2.54
C ILE A 233 -6.34 -12.07 3.70
N ARG A 234 -7.54 -12.61 3.43
CA ARG A 234 -8.37 -13.30 4.43
C ARG A 234 -7.65 -14.49 5.06
N GLY A 235 -6.97 -15.32 4.25
CA GLY A 235 -6.28 -16.50 4.77
C GLY A 235 -5.16 -16.15 5.75
N ILE A 236 -4.44 -15.06 5.46
CA ILE A 236 -3.42 -14.51 6.36
C ILE A 236 -4.09 -13.92 7.61
N ALA A 237 -5.18 -13.16 7.47
CA ALA A 237 -5.95 -12.64 8.60
C ALA A 237 -6.50 -13.74 9.52
N ASP A 238 -7.03 -14.83 8.95
CA ASP A 238 -7.58 -15.97 9.69
C ASP A 238 -6.49 -16.69 10.50
N THR A 239 -5.25 -16.73 10.01
CA THR A 239 -4.09 -17.27 10.77
C THR A 239 -3.65 -16.29 11.84
N LEU A 240 -3.43 -15.02 11.46
CA LEU A 240 -3.04 -13.92 12.34
C LEU A 240 -3.97 -13.84 13.55
N SER A 241 -5.29 -13.81 13.33
CA SER A 241 -6.26 -13.65 14.42
C SER A 241 -6.26 -14.83 15.39
N LYS A 242 -6.00 -16.06 14.90
CA LYS A 242 -5.93 -17.27 15.73
C LYS A 242 -4.64 -17.38 16.55
N LEU A 243 -3.60 -16.61 16.22
CA LEU A 243 -2.39 -16.56 17.03
C LEU A 243 -2.55 -15.65 18.24
N ILE A 244 -3.43 -14.66 18.16
CA ILE A 244 -3.64 -13.67 19.22
C ILE A 244 -4.74 -14.18 20.16
N ILE A 245 -4.39 -14.43 21.41
CA ILE A 245 -5.33 -14.83 22.46
C ILE A 245 -6.19 -13.62 22.84
N ASN A 246 -7.47 -13.81 23.17
CA ASN A 246 -8.37 -12.73 23.60
C ASN A 246 -8.12 -12.29 25.05
N ASP A 247 -8.66 -11.14 25.46
CA ASP A 247 -8.46 -10.56 26.79
C ASP A 247 -9.00 -11.46 27.92
N GLN A 248 -9.98 -12.32 27.61
CA GLN A 248 -10.50 -13.32 28.54
C GLN A 248 -9.61 -14.57 28.69
N GLY A 249 -8.61 -14.75 27.82
CA GLY A 249 -7.73 -15.91 27.81
C GLY A 249 -8.41 -17.24 27.42
N ASN A 250 -9.64 -17.20 26.91
CA ASN A 250 -10.47 -18.39 26.62
C ASN A 250 -10.74 -18.61 25.13
N GLY A 251 -10.16 -17.76 24.28
CA GLY A 251 -10.33 -17.80 22.84
C GLY A 251 -9.28 -16.95 22.13
N HIS A 252 -9.57 -16.63 20.87
CA HIS A 252 -8.68 -15.88 20.00
C HIS A 252 -9.43 -14.76 19.31
N TYR A 253 -8.69 -13.85 18.69
CA TYR A 253 -9.29 -12.82 17.86
C TYR A 253 -9.99 -13.44 16.64
N MET A 254 -10.93 -12.68 16.07
CA MET A 254 -11.60 -13.04 14.83
C MET A 254 -11.08 -12.23 13.64
N ALA A 255 -11.15 -12.79 12.44
CA ALA A 255 -10.87 -12.07 11.21
C ALA A 255 -12.18 -11.69 10.50
N LEU A 256 -12.35 -10.41 10.18
CA LEU A 256 -13.53 -9.91 9.48
C LEU A 256 -13.13 -9.02 8.28
N PRO A 257 -13.82 -9.13 7.14
CA PRO A 257 -13.60 -8.16 6.08
C PRO A 257 -14.13 -6.80 6.51
N GLY A 258 -13.44 -5.75 6.12
CA GLY A 258 -13.98 -4.41 6.14
C GLY A 258 -15.14 -4.28 5.16
N TYR A 259 -16.31 -3.89 5.67
CA TYR A 259 -17.51 -3.74 4.85
C TYR A 259 -17.52 -2.38 4.15
N GLY A 260 -17.25 -2.39 2.85
CA GLY A 260 -17.23 -1.21 1.99
C GLY A 260 -15.83 -0.73 1.59
N VAL A 261 -15.81 0.13 0.57
CA VAL A 261 -14.64 0.88 0.12
C VAL A 261 -14.82 2.34 0.49
N ASP A 262 -13.82 2.89 1.18
CA ASP A 262 -13.84 4.25 1.70
C ASP A 262 -12.44 4.72 2.13
N GLY A 263 -12.34 6.00 2.49
CA GLY A 263 -11.10 6.72 2.81
C GLY A 263 -10.43 6.33 4.14
N ARG A 264 -10.57 5.07 4.57
CA ARG A 264 -9.80 4.50 5.70
C ARG A 264 -8.40 4.10 5.26
N ALA A 265 -7.43 4.19 6.18
CA ALA A 265 -6.03 3.85 5.94
C ALA A 265 -5.89 2.45 5.32
N ARG A 266 -6.52 1.43 5.93
CA ARG A 266 -6.52 0.04 5.44
C ARG A 266 -6.97 -0.09 3.98
N ASN A 267 -8.04 0.59 3.59
CA ASN A 267 -8.53 0.49 2.22
C ASN A 267 -7.59 1.21 1.24
N TRP A 268 -7.01 2.34 1.64
CA TRP A 268 -6.02 3.07 0.86
C TRP A 268 -4.72 2.30 0.67
N LEU A 269 -4.15 1.75 1.75
CA LEU A 269 -2.91 0.97 1.74
C LEU A 269 -2.98 -0.18 0.73
N TYR A 270 -4.06 -0.96 0.73
CA TYR A 270 -4.24 -2.01 -0.26
C TYR A 270 -4.68 -1.47 -1.63
N GLY A 271 -5.69 -0.61 -1.67
CA GLY A 271 -6.29 -0.15 -2.92
C GLY A 271 -5.30 0.62 -3.79
N VAL A 272 -4.61 1.60 -3.21
CA VAL A 272 -3.69 2.49 -3.91
C VAL A 272 -2.28 1.89 -3.97
N LYS A 273 -1.74 1.43 -2.84
CA LYS A 273 -0.34 0.97 -2.76
C LYS A 273 -0.14 -0.54 -2.94
N GLY A 274 -1.19 -1.35 -2.88
CA GLY A 274 -1.08 -2.80 -3.00
C GLY A 274 -0.59 -3.52 -1.74
N ILE A 275 -0.42 -2.78 -0.65
CA ILE A 275 0.06 -3.30 0.64
C ILE A 275 -1.04 -4.16 1.25
N PHE A 276 -0.71 -5.39 1.67
CA PHE A 276 -1.68 -6.22 2.37
C PHE A 276 -1.84 -5.69 3.81
N SER A 277 -2.85 -4.86 4.00
CA SER A 277 -3.05 -4.13 5.25
C SER A 277 -4.03 -4.81 6.20
N TYR A 278 -3.73 -4.80 7.49
CA TYR A 278 -4.60 -5.26 8.57
C TYR A 278 -4.87 -4.12 9.54
N CYS A 279 -6.08 -4.10 10.08
CA CYS A 279 -6.50 -3.18 11.13
C CYS A 279 -6.91 -4.03 12.32
N ILE A 280 -6.12 -4.00 13.39
CA ILE A 280 -6.36 -4.83 14.57
C ILE A 280 -7.00 -3.96 15.63
N GLU A 281 -8.26 -4.27 15.96
CA GLU A 281 -8.93 -3.76 17.15
C GLU A 281 -8.46 -4.60 18.35
N ILE A 282 -7.41 -4.13 19.04
CA ILE A 282 -6.66 -4.95 20.01
C ILE A 282 -7.44 -5.31 21.27
N SER A 283 -8.47 -4.55 21.62
CA SER A 283 -9.26 -4.80 22.82
C SER A 283 -10.65 -4.18 22.71
N THR A 284 -11.51 -4.50 23.68
CA THR A 284 -12.92 -4.09 23.73
C THR A 284 -13.14 -2.70 24.35
N THR A 285 -12.08 -2.04 24.79
CA THR A 285 -12.07 -0.66 25.29
C THR A 285 -10.86 0.09 24.74
N CYS A 286 -10.84 1.42 24.81
CA CYS A 286 -9.71 2.22 24.31
C CYS A 286 -8.58 2.37 25.34
N ILE A 287 -8.92 2.38 26.63
CA ILE A 287 -7.99 2.49 27.75
C ILE A 287 -8.22 1.30 28.67
N GLN A 288 -7.18 0.48 28.85
CA GLN A 288 -7.19 -0.71 29.68
C GLN A 288 -6.58 -0.40 31.05
N PRO A 289 -6.94 -1.17 32.09
CA PRO A 289 -6.18 -1.14 33.33
C PRO A 289 -4.72 -1.51 33.07
N GLY A 290 -3.77 -0.82 33.70
CA GLY A 290 -2.34 -1.04 33.45
C GLY A 290 -1.84 -2.48 33.63
N TRP A 291 -2.46 -3.25 34.53
CA TRP A 291 -2.10 -4.66 34.73
C TRP A 291 -2.39 -5.56 33.52
N MET A 292 -3.17 -5.09 32.53
CA MET A 292 -3.43 -5.80 31.27
C MET A 292 -2.50 -5.39 30.13
N VAL A 293 -1.85 -4.21 30.20
CA VAL A 293 -1.13 -3.62 29.07
C VAL A 293 -0.03 -4.55 28.57
N ASP A 294 0.84 -5.02 29.46
CA ASP A 294 1.98 -5.87 29.12
C ASP A 294 1.53 -7.23 28.53
N ASP A 295 0.45 -7.81 29.08
CA ASP A 295 -0.15 -9.05 28.58
C ASP A 295 -0.73 -8.89 27.17
N ILE A 296 -1.45 -7.78 26.91
CA ILE A 296 -2.01 -7.51 25.58
C ILE A 296 -0.88 -7.30 24.57
N CYS A 297 0.17 -6.56 24.94
CA CYS A 297 1.34 -6.36 24.09
C CYS A 297 2.00 -7.70 23.73
N GLN A 298 2.24 -8.56 24.72
CA GLN A 298 2.83 -9.88 24.51
C GLN A 298 1.96 -10.76 23.59
N ARG A 299 0.64 -10.74 23.73
CA ARG A 299 -0.27 -11.51 22.86
C ARG A 299 -0.27 -11.00 21.42
N ASN A 300 -0.22 -9.69 21.21
CA ASN A 300 -0.18 -9.09 19.88
C ASN A 300 1.18 -9.25 19.19
N LEU A 301 2.26 -9.36 19.95
CA LEU A 301 3.62 -9.59 19.44
C LEU A 301 3.70 -10.84 18.55
N VAL A 302 3.04 -11.94 18.94
CA VAL A 302 3.00 -13.18 18.16
C VAL A 302 2.39 -12.96 16.78
N GLY A 303 1.31 -12.18 16.71
CA GLY A 303 0.67 -11.81 15.45
C GLY A 303 1.55 -10.90 14.59
N ALA A 304 2.25 -9.97 15.22
CA ALA A 304 3.17 -9.08 14.52
C ALA A 304 4.32 -9.86 13.86
N TYR A 305 5.00 -10.75 14.60
CA TYR A 305 6.05 -11.62 14.06
C TYR A 305 5.57 -12.53 12.95
N TYR A 306 4.33 -13.04 13.03
CA TYR A 306 3.75 -13.83 11.95
C TYR A 306 3.74 -13.08 10.62
N LEU A 307 3.46 -11.77 10.61
CA LEU A 307 3.51 -10.99 9.36
C LEU A 307 4.94 -10.87 8.82
N LEU A 308 5.94 -10.67 9.68
CA LEU A 308 7.37 -10.62 9.28
C LEU A 308 7.83 -11.94 8.63
N GLU A 309 7.43 -13.07 9.22
CA GLU A 309 7.70 -14.40 8.66
C GLU A 309 6.91 -14.66 7.37
N ARG A 310 5.66 -14.17 7.30
CA ARG A 310 4.77 -14.40 6.16
C ARG A 310 5.32 -13.81 4.87
N VAL A 311 6.14 -12.76 4.94
CA VAL A 311 6.76 -12.12 3.78
C VAL A 311 7.50 -13.12 2.88
N SER A 312 8.14 -14.14 3.47
CA SER A 312 8.93 -15.14 2.73
C SER A 312 8.18 -16.43 2.38
N THR A 313 6.92 -16.58 2.75
CA THR A 313 6.22 -17.87 2.65
C THR A 313 5.09 -17.88 1.64
N GLY A 314 5.43 -18.14 0.37
CA GLY A 314 4.46 -18.33 -0.70
C GLY A 314 4.11 -17.03 -1.42
N GLY A 315 4.25 -17.08 -2.74
CA GLY A 315 4.22 -15.92 -3.62
C GLY A 315 5.18 -16.08 -4.78
N ILE A 316 5.36 -15.00 -5.54
CA ILE A 316 6.31 -14.89 -6.64
C ILE A 316 7.18 -13.67 -6.38
N THR A 317 8.48 -13.81 -6.58
CA THR A 317 9.44 -12.71 -6.47
C THR A 317 10.42 -12.74 -7.63
N GLY A 318 11.05 -11.62 -7.93
CA GLY A 318 12.14 -11.54 -8.89
C GLY A 318 12.49 -10.10 -9.19
N CYS A 319 13.55 -9.90 -9.99
CA CYS A 319 13.96 -8.59 -10.45
C CYS A 319 13.68 -8.40 -11.94
N ILE A 320 13.33 -7.18 -12.32
CA ILE A 320 13.07 -6.77 -13.69
C ILE A 320 14.15 -5.79 -14.13
N TYR A 321 14.89 -6.15 -15.17
CA TYR A 321 16.03 -5.38 -15.66
C TYR A 321 15.91 -5.05 -17.14
N ASP A 322 16.59 -3.98 -17.55
CA ASP A 322 16.82 -3.66 -18.96
C ASP A 322 17.78 -4.69 -19.57
N SER A 323 17.34 -5.36 -20.64
CA SER A 323 18.12 -6.44 -21.26
C SER A 323 19.46 -6.01 -21.85
N LEU A 324 19.64 -4.71 -22.12
CA LEU A 324 20.86 -4.15 -22.72
C LEU A 324 21.77 -3.55 -21.65
N THR A 325 21.23 -2.72 -20.76
CA THR A 325 22.04 -1.99 -19.77
C THR A 325 22.22 -2.77 -18.46
N GLY A 326 21.34 -3.73 -18.16
CA GLY A 326 21.30 -4.41 -16.87
C GLY A 326 20.74 -3.58 -15.73
N GLU A 327 20.25 -2.36 -16.02
CA GLU A 327 19.71 -1.44 -15.03
C GLU A 327 18.34 -1.92 -14.52
N PRO A 328 18.02 -1.74 -13.23
CA PRO A 328 16.73 -2.07 -12.65
C PRO A 328 15.61 -1.26 -13.31
N LEU A 329 14.43 -1.87 -13.39
CA LEU A 329 13.26 -1.26 -14.00
C LEU A 329 12.06 -1.37 -13.06
N SER A 330 11.44 -0.23 -12.77
CA SER A 330 10.06 -0.19 -12.29
C SER A 330 9.10 -0.51 -13.45
N ALA A 331 8.44 -1.66 -13.38
CA ALA A 331 7.53 -2.21 -14.40
C ALA A 331 6.29 -2.81 -13.73
N GLU A 332 5.14 -2.73 -14.41
CA GLU A 332 3.89 -3.29 -13.91
C GLU A 332 3.96 -4.82 -13.96
N VAL A 333 3.64 -5.45 -12.83
CA VAL A 333 3.53 -6.91 -12.67
C VAL A 333 2.08 -7.28 -12.45
N ILE A 334 1.47 -7.89 -13.46
CA ILE A 334 0.07 -8.32 -13.45
C ILE A 334 0.02 -9.81 -13.13
N ILE A 335 -0.76 -10.17 -12.11
CA ILE A 335 -1.21 -11.54 -11.89
C ILE A 335 -2.65 -11.61 -12.40
N ASN A 336 -2.88 -12.29 -13.53
CA ASN A 336 -4.13 -12.20 -14.28
C ASN A 336 -5.36 -12.60 -13.46
N GLU A 337 -5.20 -13.58 -12.57
CA GLU A 337 -6.25 -14.08 -11.69
C GLU A 337 -6.64 -13.08 -10.58
N HIS A 338 -5.81 -12.06 -10.34
CA HIS A 338 -5.96 -11.06 -9.29
C HIS A 338 -5.88 -9.62 -9.83
N TYR A 339 -6.14 -9.42 -11.13
CA TYR A 339 -6.06 -8.11 -11.76
C TYR A 339 -7.38 -7.34 -11.66
N ASP A 340 -7.30 -6.07 -11.26
CA ASP A 340 -8.40 -5.10 -11.38
C ASP A 340 -7.89 -3.84 -12.08
N PRO A 341 -8.38 -3.53 -13.30
CA PRO A 341 -7.93 -2.37 -14.07
C PRO A 341 -8.33 -1.02 -13.44
N ASN A 342 -9.18 -1.02 -12.41
CA ASN A 342 -9.56 0.21 -11.69
C ASN A 342 -8.61 0.54 -10.54
N LEU A 343 -7.71 -0.39 -10.16
CA LEU A 343 -6.69 -0.14 -9.16
C LEU A 343 -5.38 0.32 -9.83
N PRO A 344 -4.55 1.12 -9.14
CA PRO A 344 -3.24 1.47 -9.64
C PRO A 344 -2.38 0.22 -9.92
N PRO A 345 -1.53 0.26 -10.96
CA PRO A 345 -0.57 -0.79 -11.27
C PRO A 345 0.27 -1.23 -10.06
N ARG A 346 0.56 -2.53 -9.96
CA ARG A 346 1.53 -3.06 -9.01
C ARG A 346 2.89 -3.07 -9.68
N GLN A 347 3.77 -2.16 -9.31
CA GLN A 347 5.07 -1.97 -9.94
C GLN A 347 6.15 -2.78 -9.20
N SER A 348 7.22 -3.13 -9.91
CA SER A 348 8.50 -3.40 -9.27
C SER A 348 9.15 -2.11 -8.75
N ASP A 349 9.98 -2.29 -7.74
CA ASP A 349 10.83 -1.26 -7.16
C ASP A 349 11.76 -0.63 -8.22
N SER A 350 12.04 0.67 -8.09
CA SER A 350 12.86 1.39 -9.06
C SER A 350 14.37 1.20 -8.89
N ASP A 351 14.82 0.90 -7.68
CA ASP A 351 16.22 0.93 -7.29
C ASP A 351 16.88 -0.44 -7.46
N PHE A 352 16.09 -1.52 -7.32
CA PHE A 352 16.52 -2.91 -7.46
C PHE A 352 15.75 -3.66 -8.55
N GLY A 353 14.64 -3.10 -9.07
CA GLY A 353 13.79 -3.79 -10.03
C GLY A 353 13.00 -4.95 -9.41
N ARG A 354 13.05 -5.11 -8.08
CA ARG A 354 12.43 -6.18 -7.33
C ARG A 354 10.92 -6.08 -7.38
N PHE A 355 10.22 -7.20 -7.51
CA PHE A 355 8.81 -7.29 -7.19
C PHE A 355 8.57 -8.47 -6.26
N LEU A 356 7.56 -8.34 -5.40
CA LEU A 356 7.06 -9.43 -4.56
C LEU A 356 5.54 -9.45 -4.62
N ARG A 357 4.97 -10.58 -5.04
CA ARG A 357 3.52 -10.82 -5.10
C ARG A 357 3.17 -11.98 -4.19
N ILE A 358 2.54 -11.65 -3.06
CA ILE A 358 2.04 -12.65 -2.11
C ILE A 358 0.88 -13.42 -2.73
N LEU A 359 1.03 -14.73 -2.87
CA LEU A 359 0.04 -15.62 -3.48
C LEU A 359 -0.13 -16.88 -2.64
N LYS A 360 -1.26 -17.56 -2.84
CA LYS A 360 -1.43 -18.95 -2.38
C LYS A 360 -0.79 -19.91 -3.37
N ALA A 361 -0.50 -21.13 -2.90
CA ALA A 361 -0.09 -22.21 -3.79
C ALA A 361 -1.13 -22.39 -4.91
N GLY A 362 -0.64 -22.48 -6.14
CA GLY A 362 -1.49 -22.45 -7.32
C GLY A 362 -0.71 -22.25 -8.60
N VAL A 363 -1.43 -22.03 -9.70
CA VAL A 363 -0.87 -21.80 -11.02
C VAL A 363 -1.44 -20.49 -11.55
N PHE A 364 -0.56 -19.59 -11.99
CA PHE A 364 -0.92 -18.22 -12.34
C PHE A 364 -0.39 -17.83 -13.72
N ASN A 365 -1.06 -16.87 -14.36
CA ASN A 365 -0.57 -16.23 -15.57
C ASN A 365 -0.08 -14.82 -15.25
N ILE A 366 1.11 -14.49 -15.72
CA ILE A 366 1.81 -13.26 -15.34
C ILE A 366 2.12 -12.44 -16.58
N GLU A 367 1.82 -11.16 -16.52
CA GLU A 367 2.17 -10.20 -17.55
C GLU A 367 3.06 -9.11 -16.95
N ILE A 368 4.08 -8.70 -17.70
CA ILE A 368 5.00 -7.64 -17.30
C ILE A 368 5.01 -6.57 -18.37
N HIS A 369 4.70 -5.33 -17.96
CA HIS A 369 4.57 -4.19 -18.85
C HIS A 369 5.41 -3.00 -18.38
N LYS A 370 6.10 -2.36 -19.31
CA LYS A 370 6.75 -1.07 -19.11
C LYS A 370 6.70 -0.27 -20.41
N SER A 371 6.32 1.00 -20.31
CA SER A 371 6.30 1.89 -21.47
C SER A 371 7.69 1.96 -22.13
N GLY A 372 7.73 1.78 -23.45
CA GLY A 372 8.97 1.72 -24.21
C GLY A 372 9.69 0.38 -24.19
N TYR A 373 9.09 -0.68 -23.64
CA TYR A 373 9.65 -2.03 -23.60
C TYR A 373 8.67 -3.08 -24.15
N GLU A 374 9.22 -4.14 -24.77
CA GLU A 374 8.46 -5.30 -25.20
C GLU A 374 7.88 -6.02 -23.97
N SER A 375 6.56 -6.20 -23.92
CA SER A 375 5.90 -6.88 -22.81
C SER A 375 6.26 -8.37 -22.75
N LYS A 376 6.30 -8.94 -21.54
CA LYS A 376 6.54 -10.37 -21.30
C LYS A 376 5.27 -11.03 -20.77
N PHE A 377 5.04 -12.26 -21.19
CA PHE A 377 3.90 -13.08 -20.80
C PHE A 377 4.41 -14.44 -20.36
N TYR A 378 4.04 -14.85 -19.15
CA TYR A 378 4.40 -16.14 -18.57
C TYR A 378 3.11 -16.90 -18.26
N GLN A 379 2.97 -18.08 -18.84
CA GLN A 379 1.80 -18.94 -18.63
C GLN A 379 2.14 -20.07 -17.68
N ASN A 380 1.17 -20.45 -16.86
CA ASN A 380 1.25 -21.58 -15.94
C ASN A 380 2.44 -21.50 -14.96
N VAL A 381 2.69 -20.33 -14.37
CA VAL A 381 3.72 -20.18 -13.34
C VAL A 381 3.23 -20.82 -12.04
N GLU A 382 3.95 -21.83 -11.56
CA GLU A 382 3.62 -22.57 -10.35
C GLU A 382 4.10 -21.84 -9.10
N VAL A 383 3.22 -21.69 -8.11
CA VAL A 383 3.51 -21.13 -6.79
C VAL A 383 3.43 -22.24 -5.75
N GLY A 384 4.52 -22.41 -5.00
CA GLY A 384 4.61 -23.34 -3.87
C GLY A 384 3.91 -22.81 -2.61
N GLN A 385 3.73 -23.69 -1.62
CA GLN A 385 3.03 -23.33 -0.38
C GLN A 385 3.88 -22.49 0.58
N ASN A 386 5.18 -22.79 0.69
CA ASN A 386 6.06 -22.23 1.72
C ASN A 386 7.33 -21.59 1.15
N THR A 387 7.43 -21.44 -0.17
CA THR A 387 8.60 -20.88 -0.84
C THR A 387 8.14 -19.86 -1.86
N LEU A 388 8.93 -18.80 -2.04
CA LEU A 388 8.73 -17.88 -3.15
C LEU A 388 9.18 -18.54 -4.46
N THR A 389 8.36 -18.44 -5.48
CA THR A 389 8.77 -18.80 -6.84
C THR A 389 9.56 -17.65 -7.44
N GLU A 390 10.79 -17.90 -7.85
CA GLU A 390 11.63 -16.88 -8.49
C GLU A 390 11.29 -16.70 -9.99
N LEU A 391 11.15 -15.45 -10.41
CA LEU A 391 10.91 -15.05 -11.80
C LEU A 391 11.68 -13.77 -12.13
N ASN A 392 12.95 -13.92 -12.50
CA ASN A 392 13.77 -12.82 -13.00
C ASN A 392 13.48 -12.52 -14.47
N VAL A 393 13.37 -11.24 -14.81
CA VAL A 393 12.84 -10.78 -16.10
C VAL A 393 13.79 -9.78 -16.72
N GLN A 394 14.04 -9.96 -18.02
CA GLN A 394 14.80 -9.01 -18.83
C GLN A 394 13.85 -8.41 -19.87
N LEU A 395 13.65 -7.10 -19.81
CA LEU A 395 12.80 -6.36 -20.75
C LEU A 395 13.66 -5.72 -21.84
N LYS A 396 13.28 -5.96 -23.09
CA LYS A 396 13.93 -5.38 -24.26
C LYS A 396 13.24 -4.08 -24.62
N ARG A 397 14.00 -3.00 -24.81
CA ARG A 397 13.46 -1.72 -25.30
C ARG A 397 12.79 -1.93 -26.66
N MET A 398 11.60 -1.39 -26.81
CA MET A 398 10.97 -1.23 -28.10
C MET A 398 11.75 -0.16 -28.87
N GLY A 399 12.52 -0.61 -29.86
CA GLY A 399 13.23 0.25 -30.77
C GLY A 399 14.66 0.61 -30.34
N GLY A 400 15.64 -0.27 -30.54
CA GLY A 400 17.07 0.09 -30.49
C GLY A 400 17.48 1.07 -31.60
N THR A 401 18.02 2.25 -31.24
CA THR A 401 18.62 3.27 -32.15
C THR A 401 17.91 3.45 -33.50
N PHE A 402 16.76 4.12 -33.51
CA PHE A 402 16.02 4.41 -34.74
C PHE A 402 16.29 5.86 -35.19
N ILE A 403 16.70 6.05 -36.44
CA ILE A 403 16.64 7.36 -37.09
C ILE A 403 15.17 7.69 -37.27
N MET A 404 14.68 8.71 -36.56
CA MET A 404 13.35 9.26 -36.78
C MET A 404 13.31 9.96 -38.14
N GLU A 405 12.95 9.24 -39.20
CA GLU A 405 12.49 9.86 -40.43
C GLU A 405 10.98 10.11 -40.33
N ASN A 406 10.58 11.38 -40.43
CA ASN A 406 9.19 11.78 -40.61
C ASN A 406 8.69 11.37 -42.00
N ASN A 407 8.53 10.07 -42.24
CA ASN A 407 7.92 9.56 -43.46
C ASN A 407 6.39 9.47 -43.27
N ASP A 408 5.78 10.64 -43.06
CA ASP A 408 4.38 10.83 -42.64
C ASP A 408 3.34 10.31 -43.66
N THR A 409 3.79 9.81 -44.82
CA THR A 409 2.96 9.35 -45.94
C THR A 409 2.80 7.82 -46.03
N ALA A 410 3.46 7.02 -45.20
CA ALA A 410 3.44 5.56 -45.34
C ALA A 410 2.19 4.89 -44.72
N ILE A 411 1.57 5.54 -43.73
CA ILE A 411 0.36 5.09 -43.06
C ILE A 411 -0.65 6.24 -43.04
N SER A 412 -1.86 6.00 -43.52
CA SER A 412 -3.00 6.93 -43.43
C SER A 412 -4.10 6.35 -42.55
N ILE A 413 -4.74 7.18 -41.74
CA ILE A 413 -5.77 6.77 -40.77
C ILE A 413 -6.97 7.70 -40.93
N ASN A 414 -8.12 7.15 -41.33
CA ASN A 414 -9.32 7.94 -41.58
C ASN A 414 -10.61 7.14 -41.25
N PRO A 415 -11.55 7.69 -40.46
CA PRO A 415 -11.49 8.97 -39.75
C PRO A 415 -10.51 8.95 -38.56
N ASN A 416 -9.95 10.11 -38.22
CA ASN A 416 -9.20 10.31 -36.97
C ASN A 416 -9.46 11.76 -36.50
N PRO A 417 -10.28 11.99 -35.44
CA PRO A 417 -10.72 11.02 -34.43
C PRO A 417 -11.70 9.93 -34.92
N VAL A 418 -11.54 8.73 -34.38
CA VAL A 418 -12.34 7.53 -34.67
C VAL A 418 -13.58 7.47 -33.79
N ARG A 419 -14.73 7.09 -34.35
CA ARG A 419 -15.94 6.74 -33.60
C ARG A 419 -16.41 5.33 -33.96
N GLY A 420 -15.88 4.34 -33.27
CA GLY A 420 -16.22 2.92 -33.44
C GLY A 420 -15.43 2.18 -34.52
N THR A 421 -15.28 2.72 -35.74
CA THR A 421 -14.51 2.05 -36.82
C THR A 421 -13.59 3.02 -37.55
N VAL A 422 -12.40 2.56 -37.91
CA VAL A 422 -11.40 3.30 -38.69
C VAL A 422 -10.77 2.45 -39.77
N ALA A 423 -10.48 3.07 -40.91
CA ALA A 423 -9.65 2.49 -41.94
C ALA A 423 -8.19 2.92 -41.74
N ILE A 424 -7.30 1.94 -41.71
CA ILE A 424 -5.85 2.10 -41.72
C ILE A 424 -5.37 1.72 -43.12
N GLN A 425 -4.78 2.67 -43.83
CA GLN A 425 -4.32 2.47 -45.20
C GLN A 425 -2.79 2.50 -45.24
N LEU A 426 -2.21 1.47 -45.85
CA LEU A 426 -0.76 1.30 -46.00
C LEU A 426 -0.38 1.60 -47.45
N THR A 427 0.59 2.51 -47.65
CA THR A 427 1.04 2.90 -49.00
C THR A 427 1.78 1.74 -49.68
N ASN A 428 2.53 0.93 -48.92
CA ASN A 428 3.12 -0.33 -49.37
C ASN A 428 3.10 -1.34 -48.21
N PRO A 429 2.22 -2.36 -48.23
CA PRO A 429 2.09 -3.30 -47.12
C PRO A 429 3.35 -4.14 -46.88
N LEU A 430 4.05 -4.52 -47.96
CA LEU A 430 5.30 -5.31 -47.92
C LEU A 430 6.48 -4.52 -47.31
N TYR A 431 6.31 -3.22 -47.08
CA TYR A 431 7.29 -2.40 -46.40
C TYR A 431 7.35 -2.69 -44.89
N PHE A 432 6.25 -3.20 -44.32
CA PHE A 432 6.11 -3.43 -42.88
C PHE A 432 6.33 -4.90 -42.52
N THR A 433 7.27 -5.15 -41.61
CA THR A 433 7.45 -6.46 -40.96
C THR A 433 6.42 -6.68 -39.87
N SER A 434 5.91 -5.60 -39.25
CA SER A 434 4.80 -5.66 -38.30
C SER A 434 4.01 -4.35 -38.27
N LEU A 435 2.74 -4.45 -37.89
CA LEU A 435 1.88 -3.30 -37.62
C LEU A 435 1.04 -3.57 -36.38
N LYS A 436 1.18 -2.72 -35.37
CA LYS A 436 0.66 -2.97 -34.02
C LYS A 436 0.03 -1.72 -33.42
N MET A 437 -1.07 -1.88 -32.68
CA MET A 437 -1.69 -0.83 -31.89
C MET A 437 -1.23 -0.91 -30.44
N TYR A 438 -0.83 0.22 -29.88
CA TYR A 438 -0.49 0.37 -28.47
C TYR A 438 -1.34 1.45 -27.81
N ASP A 439 -1.57 1.36 -26.51
CA ASP A 439 -2.02 2.53 -25.74
C ASP A 439 -0.85 3.48 -25.41
N ILE A 440 -1.15 4.64 -24.83
CA ILE A 440 -0.13 5.64 -24.49
C ILE A 440 0.92 5.16 -23.47
N ILE A 441 0.62 4.10 -22.70
CA ILE A 441 1.58 3.51 -21.77
C ILE A 441 2.39 2.39 -22.41
N GLY A 442 2.21 2.13 -23.71
CA GLY A 442 3.02 1.18 -24.48
C GLY A 442 2.53 -0.27 -24.39
N ARG A 443 1.33 -0.54 -23.87
CA ARG A 443 0.75 -1.89 -23.86
C ARG A 443 0.21 -2.22 -25.24
N LEU A 444 0.57 -3.40 -25.75
CA LEU A 444 0.07 -3.92 -27.03
C LEU A 444 -1.43 -4.23 -26.93
N LEU A 445 -2.22 -3.66 -27.84
CA LEU A 445 -3.66 -3.86 -27.91
C LEU A 445 -4.06 -4.78 -29.05
N LYS A 446 -3.43 -4.63 -30.23
CA LYS A 446 -3.79 -5.37 -31.43
C LYS A 446 -2.62 -5.50 -32.38
N ASN A 447 -2.43 -6.67 -32.98
CA ASN A 447 -1.62 -6.86 -34.16
C ASN A 447 -2.54 -6.77 -35.39
N PHE A 448 -2.01 -6.20 -36.47
CA PHE A 448 -2.71 -6.12 -37.73
C PHE A 448 -1.98 -6.94 -38.79
N ASP A 449 -2.77 -7.54 -39.67
CA ASP A 449 -2.27 -8.22 -40.86
C ASP A 449 -1.85 -7.17 -41.89
N THR A 450 -0.55 -7.18 -42.24
CA THR A 450 0.05 -6.27 -43.23
C THR A 450 0.07 -6.85 -44.64
N THR A 451 -0.63 -7.95 -44.93
CA THR A 451 -0.72 -8.51 -46.29
C THR A 451 -1.63 -7.70 -47.22
N THR A 452 -2.43 -6.79 -46.66
CA THR A 452 -3.38 -5.96 -47.41
C THR A 452 -3.09 -4.47 -47.22
N ASN A 453 -3.46 -3.66 -48.22
CA ASN A 453 -3.26 -2.22 -48.18
C ASN A 453 -4.30 -1.48 -47.34
N GLU A 454 -5.38 -2.16 -46.94
CA GLU A 454 -6.49 -1.56 -46.21
C GLU A 454 -6.94 -2.48 -45.07
N ILE A 455 -6.88 -1.95 -43.86
CA ILE A 455 -7.23 -2.66 -42.64
C ILE A 455 -8.36 -1.90 -41.97
N VAL A 456 -9.48 -2.58 -41.75
CA VAL A 456 -10.62 -2.03 -41.01
C VAL A 456 -10.51 -2.44 -39.55
N TRP A 457 -10.35 -1.46 -38.66
CA TRP A 457 -10.25 -1.68 -37.23
C TRP A 457 -11.48 -1.14 -36.49
N HIS A 458 -12.09 -1.98 -35.66
CA HIS A 458 -13.31 -1.67 -34.91
C HIS A 458 -13.03 -1.22 -33.46
N CYS A 459 -11.87 -0.60 -33.21
CA CYS A 459 -11.46 -0.12 -31.88
C CYS A 459 -11.55 -1.21 -30.79
N THR A 460 -11.11 -2.42 -31.14
CA THR A 460 -11.03 -3.56 -30.22
C THR A 460 -9.60 -4.03 -30.01
N ASP A 461 -9.34 -4.68 -28.88
CA ASP A 461 -8.10 -5.40 -28.64
C ASP A 461 -8.06 -6.78 -29.33
N GLU A 462 -6.99 -7.55 -29.13
CA GLU A 462 -6.83 -8.92 -29.66
C GLU A 462 -7.95 -9.87 -29.24
N LEU A 463 -8.52 -9.67 -28.05
CA LEU A 463 -9.61 -10.47 -27.51
C LEU A 463 -10.99 -9.95 -27.95
N ASN A 464 -11.03 -9.01 -28.90
CA ASN A 464 -12.23 -8.35 -29.42
C ASN A 464 -13.03 -7.56 -28.37
N ARG A 465 -12.39 -7.15 -27.27
CA ARG A 465 -12.98 -6.24 -26.28
C ARG A 465 -12.85 -4.81 -26.78
N LYS A 466 -13.90 -4.00 -26.62
CA LYS A 466 -13.83 -2.56 -26.96
C LYS A 466 -12.82 -1.86 -26.05
N ILE A 467 -11.97 -1.03 -26.64
CA ILE A 467 -11.03 -0.18 -25.90
C ILE A 467 -11.72 1.12 -25.44
N SER A 468 -11.16 1.80 -24.44
CA SER A 468 -11.72 3.04 -23.88
C SER A 468 -11.50 4.27 -24.79
N ASN A 469 -12.09 5.41 -24.41
CA ASN A 469 -11.79 6.68 -25.07
C ASN A 469 -10.36 7.11 -24.72
N GLY A 470 -9.59 7.53 -25.71
CA GLY A 470 -8.19 7.84 -25.47
C GLY A 470 -7.35 8.04 -26.71
N ILE A 471 -6.05 8.20 -26.46
CA ILE A 471 -5.02 8.28 -27.49
C ILE A 471 -4.34 6.90 -27.57
N TYR A 472 -4.08 6.47 -28.79
CA TYR A 472 -3.42 5.22 -29.11
C TYR A 472 -2.32 5.46 -30.14
N LEU A 473 -1.36 4.56 -30.21
CA LEU A 473 -0.21 4.62 -31.11
C LEU A 473 -0.25 3.41 -32.03
N LEU A 474 -0.50 3.65 -33.31
CA LEU A 474 -0.28 2.68 -34.37
C LEU A 474 1.20 2.73 -34.74
N VAL A 475 1.90 1.62 -34.56
CA VAL A 475 3.34 1.49 -34.78
C VAL A 475 3.57 0.46 -35.86
N GLY A 476 4.13 0.90 -36.98
CA GLY A 476 4.61 0.05 -38.07
C GLY A 476 6.13 -0.10 -38.01
N GLU A 477 6.62 -1.34 -37.98
CA GLU A 477 8.05 -1.66 -38.10
C GLU A 477 8.36 -2.04 -39.54
N THR A 478 9.44 -1.51 -40.10
CA THR A 478 9.82 -1.76 -41.49
C THR A 478 10.96 -2.78 -41.61
N ASN A 479 11.17 -3.30 -42.82
CA ASN A 479 12.28 -4.21 -43.14
C ASN A 479 13.67 -3.62 -42.84
N GLU A 480 13.78 -2.29 -42.80
CA GLU A 480 15.01 -1.55 -42.54
C GLU A 480 15.18 -1.19 -41.06
N GLN A 481 14.35 -1.75 -40.16
CA GLN A 481 14.30 -1.37 -38.76
C GLN A 481 14.06 0.14 -38.62
N VAL A 482 13.01 0.65 -39.27
CA VAL A 482 12.46 1.99 -39.04
C VAL A 482 11.09 1.86 -38.38
N LEU A 483 10.79 2.67 -37.37
CA LEU A 483 9.46 2.75 -36.76
C LEU A 483 8.69 3.94 -37.33
N ILE A 484 7.51 3.67 -37.87
CA ILE A 484 6.54 4.69 -38.26
C ILE A 484 5.41 4.70 -37.24
N ILE A 485 5.23 5.82 -36.56
CA ILE A 485 4.25 5.97 -35.48
C ILE A 485 3.15 6.93 -35.92
N LYS A 486 1.90 6.51 -35.79
CA LYS A 486 0.72 7.34 -36.01
C LYS A 486 -0.17 7.38 -34.77
N LYS A 487 -0.53 8.59 -34.37
CA LYS A 487 -1.49 8.83 -33.30
C LYS A 487 -2.91 8.51 -33.77
N VAL A 488 -3.65 7.72 -33.01
CA VAL A 488 -5.07 7.42 -33.22
C VAL A 488 -5.87 7.92 -32.02
N VAL A 489 -6.86 8.76 -32.26
CA VAL A 489 -7.74 9.29 -31.20
C VAL A 489 -9.06 8.55 -31.27
N VAL A 490 -9.42 7.81 -30.23
CA VAL A 490 -10.68 7.04 -30.17
C VAL A 490 -11.68 7.76 -29.28
N LEU A 491 -12.86 8.01 -29.82
CA LEU A 491 -14.00 8.62 -29.18
C LEU A 491 -15.21 7.68 -29.36
N ASN A 492 -15.36 6.70 -28.47
CA ASN A 492 -16.55 5.86 -28.38
C ASN A 492 -17.74 6.58 -27.77
#